data_AF-A0A3D3PIT4-F1
#
_entry.id   AF-A0A3D3PIT4-F1
#
_cell.length_a   1.000
_cell.length_b   1.000
_cell.length_c   1.000
_cell.angle_alpha   90.00
_cell.angle_beta   90.00
_cell.angle_gamma   90.00
#
_symmetry.space_group_name_H-M   'P 1'
#
loop_
_entity.id
_entity.type
_entity.pdbx_description
1 polymer ?
#
loop_
_entity_poly.entity_id
_entity_poly.type
_entity_poly.pdbx_seq_one_letter_code
_entity_poly.pdbx_strand_id
1 'polypeptide(L)' 'MSETLATASYIGATILFILCLGGLSNAETSRRGNLYGIIGMALAVVATIFGPHVSAAGLAWIIAAMLVGGSVGIYASR' A
#
# COMPACT_ATOMS: atom_id res chain seq x y z
N MET A 1 -8.78 -12.13 -8.12
CA MET A 1 -8.53 -11.07 -9.12
C MET A 1 -7.86 -11.69 -10.35
N SER A 2 -8.01 -11.15 -11.56
CA SER A 2 -7.26 -11.68 -12.72
C SER A 2 -5.79 -11.27 -12.66
N GLU A 3 -4.88 -12.10 -13.18
CA GLU A 3 -3.43 -11.86 -13.21
C GLU A 3 -3.08 -10.51 -13.87
N THR A 4 -3.76 -10.18 -14.98
CA THR A 4 -3.56 -8.91 -15.68
C THR A 4 -3.97 -7.71 -14.83
N LEU A 5 -5.08 -7.83 -14.08
CA LEU A 5 -5.53 -6.76 -13.21
C LEU A 5 -4.56 -6.60 -12.02
N ALA A 6 -4.03 -7.70 -11.47
CA ALA A 6 -3.01 -7.67 -10.41
C ALA A 6 -1.74 -6.96 -10.88
N THR A 7 -1.27 -7.34 -12.06
CA THR A 7 -0.10 -6.72 -12.69
C THR A 7 -0.34 -5.23 -12.93
N ALA A 8 -1.50 -4.84 -13.48
CA ALA A 8 -1.85 -3.44 -13.71
C ALA A 8 -1.93 -2.65 -12.39
N SER A 9 -2.51 -3.22 -11.34
CA SER A 9 -2.54 -2.61 -10.00
C SER A 9 -1.13 -2.41 -9.45
N TYR A 10 -0.24 -3.39 -9.54
CA TYR A 10 1.14 -3.24 -9.07
C TYR A 10 1.93 -2.18 -9.85
N ILE A 11 1.73 -2.07 -11.16
CA ILE A 11 2.29 -0.99 -11.97
C ILE A 11 1.75 0.36 -11.51
N GLY A 12 0.43 0.47 -11.30
CA GLY A 12 -0.21 1.68 -10.78
C GLY A 12 0.32 2.10 -9.41
N ALA A 13 0.46 1.16 -8.47
CA ALA A 13 1.06 1.41 -7.17
C ALA A 13 2.51 1.91 -7.29
N THR A 14 3.30 1.30 -8.19
CA THR A 14 4.69 1.69 -8.43
C THR A 14 4.78 3.14 -8.92
N ILE A 15 3.92 3.53 -9.87
CA ILE A 15 3.87 4.92 -10.36
C ILE A 15 3.53 5.89 -9.22
N LEU A 16 2.53 5.57 -8.39
CA LEU A 16 2.15 6.39 -7.24
C LEU A 16 3.30 6.54 -6.23
N PHE A 17 4.08 5.49 -5.98
CA PHE A 17 5.26 5.58 -5.12
C PHE A 17 6.38 6.44 -5.72
N ILE A 18 6.59 6.39 -7.04
CA ILE A 18 7.54 7.30 -7.72
C ILE A 18 7.10 8.76 -7.55
N LEU A 19 5.80 9.05 -7.74
CA LEU A 19 5.26 10.39 -7.52
C LEU A 19 5.33 10.83 -6.06
N CYS A 20 5.18 9.90 -5.12
CA CYS A 20 5.37 10.16 -3.69
C CYS A 20 6.79 10.64 -3.40
N LEU A 21 7.82 9.90 -3.86
CA LEU A 21 9.23 10.26 -3.67
C LEU A 21 9.57 11.60 -4.32
N GLY A 22 9.06 11.84 -5.54
CA GLY A 22 9.21 13.13 -6.22
C GLY A 22 8.59 14.30 -5.46
N GLY A 23 7.38 14.11 -4.90
CA GLY A 23 6.70 15.13 -4.11
C GLY A 23 7.35 15.37 -2.74
N LEU A 24 7.90 14.34 -2.10
CA LEU A 24 8.61 14.48 -0.82
C LEU A 24 9.94 15.23 -0.95
N SER A 25 10.51 15.29 -2.16
CA SER A 25 11.77 15.99 -2.43
C SER A 25 11.66 17.52 -2.38
N ASN A 26 10.44 18.09 -2.34
CA ASN A 26 10.20 19.52 -2.20
C ASN A 26 9.22 19.80 -1.05
N ALA A 27 9.57 20.70 -0.13
CA ALA A 27 8.74 21.00 1.03
C ALA A 27 7.33 21.47 0.65
N GLU A 28 7.20 22.26 -0.42
CA GLU A 28 5.93 22.79 -0.91
C GLU A 28 4.97 21.71 -1.44
N THR A 29 5.50 20.64 -2.04
CA THR A 29 4.70 19.54 -2.61
C THR A 29 4.65 18.29 -1.72
N SER A 30 5.37 18.29 -0.60
CA SER A 30 5.48 17.17 0.35
C SER A 30 4.14 16.58 0.77
N ARG A 31 3.14 17.42 1.07
CA ARG A 31 1.79 16.97 1.47
C ARG A 31 1.07 16.22 0.35
N ARG A 32 1.24 16.64 -0.91
CA ARG A 32 0.69 15.94 -2.07
C ARG A 32 1.45 14.64 -2.36
N GLY A 33 2.78 14.68 -2.25
CA GLY A 33 3.65 13.50 -2.35
C GLY A 33 3.22 12.40 -1.38
N ASN A 34 3.08 12.74 -0.10
CA ASN A 34 2.62 11.79 0.93
C ASN A 34 1.25 11.19 0.61
N LEU A 35 0.31 11.99 0.07
CA LEU A 35 -1.00 11.47 -0.34
C LEU A 35 -0.89 10.42 -1.45
N TYR A 36 -0.03 10.62 -2.46
CA TYR A 36 0.23 9.61 -3.47
C TYR A 36 0.79 8.31 -2.86
N GLY A 37 1.67 8.43 -1.87
CA GLY A 37 2.20 7.28 -1.13
C GLY A 37 1.13 6.50 -0.38
N ILE A 38 0.23 7.19 0.33
CA ILE A 38 -0.89 6.56 1.05
C ILE A 38 -1.81 5.82 0.08
N ILE A 39 -2.18 6.44 -1.04
CA ILE A 39 -3.03 5.82 -2.07
C ILE A 39 -2.31 4.61 -2.70
N GLY A 40 -1.02 4.74 -3.00
CA GLY A 40 -0.20 3.65 -3.54
C GLY A 40 -0.12 2.45 -2.60
N MET A 41 0.09 2.69 -1.30
CA MET A 41 0.11 1.64 -0.28
C MET A 41 -1.25 0.95 -0.15
N ALA A 42 -2.35 1.71 -0.11
CA ALA A 42 -3.69 1.13 -0.04
C ALA A 42 -3.99 0.26 -1.27
N LEU A 43 -3.63 0.73 -2.47
CA LEU A 43 -3.83 0.00 -3.72
C LEU A 43 -3.03 -1.31 -3.74
N ALA A 44 -1.77 -1.27 -3.32
CA ALA A 44 -0.92 -2.46 -3.25
C ALA A 44 -1.48 -3.52 -2.29
N VAL A 45 -1.88 -3.11 -1.08
CA VAL A 45 -2.47 -4.01 -0.08
C VAL A 45 -3.75 -4.67 -0.60
N VAL A 46 -4.65 -3.88 -1.20
CA VAL A 46 -5.89 -4.41 -1.80
C VAL A 46 -5.56 -5.39 -2.92
N ALA A 47 -4.65 -5.05 -3.84
CA ALA A 47 -4.25 -5.94 -4.93
C ALA A 47 -3.67 -7.27 -4.42
N THR A 48 -2.87 -7.23 -3.35
CA THR A 48 -2.32 -8.44 -2.73
C THR A 48 -3.42 -9.28 -2.07
N ILE A 49 -4.33 -8.69 -1.30
CA ILE A 49 -5.42 -9.40 -0.61
C ILE A 49 -6.34 -10.13 -1.60
N PHE A 50 -6.68 -9.49 -2.72
CA PHE A 50 -7.54 -10.08 -3.74
C PHE A 50 -6.77 -10.89 -4.80
N GLY A 51 -5.44 -10.94 -4.69
CA GLY A 51 -4.55 -11.63 -5.61
C GLY A 51 -4.71 -13.16 -5.55
N PRO A 52 -4.36 -13.87 -6.64
CA PRO A 52 -4.55 -15.32 -6.73
C PRO A 52 -3.64 -16.14 -5.80
N HIS A 53 -2.63 -15.51 -5.17
CA HIS A 53 -1.64 -16.18 -4.33
C HIS A 53 -2.02 -16.18 -2.84
N VAL A 54 -3.12 -15.54 -2.45
CA VAL A 54 -3.59 -15.52 -1.06
C VAL A 54 -4.68 -16.56 -0.86
N SER A 55 -4.39 -17.55 -0.01
CA SER A 55 -5.37 -18.55 0.41
C SER A 55 -6.26 -18.01 1.53
N ALA A 56 -7.44 -18.61 1.73
CA ALA A 56 -8.37 -18.23 2.80
C ALA A 56 -7.74 -18.33 4.20
N ALA A 57 -6.90 -19.35 4.43
CA ALA A 57 -6.15 -19.49 5.68
C ALA A 57 -5.07 -18.39 5.83
N GLY A 58 -4.43 -17.98 4.73
CA GLY A 58 -3.45 -16.89 4.73
C GLY A 58 -4.07 -15.52 5.00
N LEU A 59 -5.31 -15.29 4.60
CA LEU A 59 -6.00 -14.02 4.80
C LEU A 59 -6.13 -13.65 6.28
N ALA A 60 -6.45 -14.63 7.14
CA ALA A 60 -6.53 -14.41 8.59
C ALA A 60 -5.19 -13.94 9.17
N TRP A 61 -4.07 -14.52 8.71
CA TRP A 61 -2.73 -14.12 9.12
C TRP A 61 -2.35 -12.73 8.62
N ILE A 62 -2.69 -12.39 7.38
CA ILE A 62 -2.46 -11.04 6.82
C ILE A 62 -3.19 -9.99 7.65
N ILE A 63 -4.48 -10.22 7.95
CA ILE A 63 -5.28 -9.28 8.76
C ILE A 63 -4.71 -9.16 10.18
N ALA A 64 -4.36 -10.28 10.83
CA ALA A 64 -3.76 -10.26 12.16
C ALA A 64 -2.44 -9.48 12.18
N ALA A 65 -1.55 -9.72 11.21
CA ALA A 65 -0.27 -9.02 11.09
C ALA A 65 -0.45 -7.52 10.81
N MET A 66 -1.40 -7.13 9.94
CA MET A 66 -1.72 -5.72 9.67
C MET A 66 -2.26 -5.01 10.91
N LEU A 67 -3.12 -5.66 11.70
CA LEU A 67 -3.65 -5.08 12.93
C LEU A 67 -2.55 -4.87 13.97
N VAL A 68 -1.68 -5.87 14.16
CA VAL A 68 -0.56 -5.77 15.10
C VAL A 68 0.43 -4.70 14.65
N GLY A 69 0.92 -4.77 13.40
CA GLY A 69 1.89 -3.80 12.88
C GLY A 69 1.32 -2.38 12.81
N GLY A 70 0.07 -2.23 12.36
CA GLY A 70 -0.61 -0.94 12.27
C GLY A 70 -0.87 -0.30 13.62
N SER A 71 -1.34 -1.08 14.61
CA SER A 71 -1.57 -0.56 15.97
C SER A 71 -0.28 -0.13 16.65
N VAL A 72 0.79 -0.93 16.55
CA VAL A 72 2.12 -0.58 17.06
C VAL A 72 2.66 0.67 16.36
N GLY A 73 2.54 0.77 15.03
CA GLY A 73 2.98 1.94 14.27
C GLY A 73 2.21 3.22 14.64
N ILE A 74 0.90 3.14 14.86
CA ILE A 74 0.09 4.28 15.32
C ILE A 74 0.49 4.69 16.74
N TYR A 75 0.75 3.73 17.62
CA TYR A 75 1.19 4.02 18.99
C TYR A 75 2.57 4.69 19.01
N ALA A 76 3.53 4.18 18.22
CA ALA A 76 4.90 4.68 18.19
C ALA A 76 5.08 6.00 17.42
N SER A 77 4.14 6.38 16.56
CA SER A 77 4.19 7.63 15.77
C SER A 77 3.53 8.83 16.45
N ARG A 78 2.92 8.62 17.62
CA ARG A 78 2.41 9.67 18.51
C ARG A 78 3.51 10.18 19.43
#